data_AF-A0A965ZM55-F1
#
_entry.id   AF-A0A965ZM55-F1
#
_cell.length_a   1.000
_cell.length_b   1.000
_cell.length_c   1.000
_cell.angle_alpha   90.00
_cell.angle_beta   90.00
_cell.angle_gamma   90.00
#
_symmetry.space_group_name_H-M   'P 1'
#
loop_
_entity.id
_entity.type
_entity.pdbx_description
1 polymer ?
#
loop_
_entity_poly.entity_id
_entity_poly.type
_entity_poly.pdbx_seq_one_letter_code
_entity_poly.pdbx_strand_id
1 'polypeptide(L)'
;MVKHLFDTEFNLQDGTLISGPITTEDDSNFLFHNTHSSVDFHFRIRLHNERWQFVDGSDGLSLLDDIIETVGKQIEDHYLGNPSELD
;
A
#
# COMPACT_ATOMS: atom_id res chain seq x y z
N MET A 1 8.17 16.23 -0.62
CA MET A 1 7.29 16.32 -1.82
C MET A 1 6.67 14.95 -1.95
N VAL A 2 5.34 14.86 -1.99
CA VAL A 2 4.65 13.57 -2.10
C VAL A 2 4.95 12.98 -3.48
N LYS A 3 5.49 11.76 -3.49
CA LYS A 3 5.79 10.96 -4.68
C LYS A 3 4.68 9.92 -4.86
N HIS A 4 4.14 9.82 -6.06
CA HIS A 4 3.31 8.69 -6.48
C HIS A 4 4.20 7.54 -6.92
N LEU A 5 3.90 6.33 -6.46
CA LEU A 5 4.63 5.12 -6.85
C LEU A 5 3.88 4.37 -7.95
N PHE A 6 2.66 3.94 -7.65
CA PHE A 6 1.78 3.21 -8.55
C PHE A 6 0.35 3.25 -8.01
N ASP A 7 -0.60 2.88 -8.84
CA ASP A 7 -1.98 2.63 -8.43
C ASP A 7 -2.16 1.14 -8.15
N THR A 8 -2.82 0.82 -7.03
CA THR A 8 -3.10 -0.55 -6.62
C THR A 8 -4.60 -0.79 -6.56
N GLU A 9 -4.99 -2.05 -6.71
CA GLU A 9 -6.37 -2.52 -6.63
C GLU A 9 -6.42 -3.84 -5.86
N PHE A 10 -7.39 -3.97 -4.95
CA PHE A 10 -7.66 -5.19 -4.20
C PHE A 10 -9.11 -5.22 -3.71
N ASN A 11 -9.61 -6.42 -3.39
CA ASN A 11 -10.94 -6.60 -2.81
C ASN A 11 -10.84 -6.68 -1.29
N LEU A 12 -11.77 -6.03 -0.60
CA LEU A 12 -12.03 -6.29 0.83
C LEU A 12 -12.73 -7.64 0.99
N GLN A 13 -12.79 -8.18 2.23
CA GLN A 13 -13.42 -9.49 2.49
C GLN A 13 -14.92 -9.52 2.15
N ASP A 14 -15.59 -8.38 2.14
CA ASP A 14 -17.00 -8.24 1.73
C ASP A 14 -17.18 -8.22 0.20
N GLY A 15 -16.08 -8.29 -0.57
CA GLY A 15 -16.07 -8.21 -2.03
C GLY A 15 -16.06 -6.79 -2.58
N THR A 16 -15.97 -5.76 -1.73
CA THR A 16 -15.84 -4.37 -2.17
C THR A 16 -14.49 -4.16 -2.84
N LEU A 17 -14.51 -3.71 -4.10
CA LEU A 17 -13.32 -3.30 -4.82
C LEU A 17 -12.80 -1.96 -4.27
N ILE A 18 -11.53 -1.93 -3.93
CA ILE A 18 -10.80 -0.75 -3.47
C ILE A 18 -9.64 -0.51 -4.42
N SER A 19 -9.50 0.73 -4.88
CA SER A 19 -8.34 1.10 -5.70
C SER A 19 -7.94 2.55 -5.54
N GLY A 20 -6.65 2.79 -5.68
CA GLY A 20 -6.08 4.11 -5.50
C GLY A 20 -4.55 4.12 -5.43
N PRO A 21 -3.97 5.32 -5.34
CA PRO A 21 -2.53 5.50 -5.38
C PRO A 21 -1.85 5.04 -4.10
N ILE A 22 -0.65 4.47 -4.26
CA ILE A 22 0.37 4.42 -3.23
C ILE A 22 1.28 5.62 -3.39
N THR A 23 1.43 6.38 -2.30
CA THR A 23 2.29 7.57 -2.25
C THR A 23 3.27 7.49 -1.09
N THR A 24 4.39 8.22 -1.20
CA THR A 24 5.40 8.32 -0.13
C THR A 24 6.02 9.71 -0.12
N GLU A 25 6.52 10.16 1.03
CA GLU A 25 7.30 11.40 1.16
C GLU A 25 8.78 11.17 1.41
N ASP A 26 9.14 9.98 1.90
CA ASP A 26 10.45 9.67 2.47
C ASP A 26 10.98 8.26 2.12
N ASP A 27 10.32 7.55 1.20
CA ASP A 27 10.60 6.17 0.80
C ASP A 27 10.62 5.17 1.99
N SER A 28 10.01 5.53 3.12
CA SER A 28 9.91 4.69 4.32
C SER A 28 8.50 4.56 4.86
N ASN A 29 7.65 5.54 4.61
CA ASN A 29 6.22 5.55 4.93
C ASN A 29 5.41 5.64 3.63
N PHE A 30 4.46 4.72 3.48
CA PHE A 30 3.66 4.57 2.26
C PHE A 30 2.19 4.73 2.61
N LEU A 31 1.52 5.66 1.94
CA LEU A 31 0.10 5.95 2.12
C LEU A 31 -0.68 5.43 0.92
N PHE A 32 -1.65 4.57 1.21
CA PHE A 32 -2.74 4.22 0.32
C PHE A 32 -3.95 5.12 0.61
N HIS A 33 -4.65 5.56 -0.44
CA HIS A 33 -5.93 6.23 -0.32
C HIS A 33 -6.88 5.76 -1.43
N ASN A 34 -8.05 5.24 -1.06
CA ASN A 34 -9.07 4.82 -2.01
C ASN A 34 -9.62 6.01 -2.79
N THR A 35 -9.70 5.86 -4.10
CA THR A 35 -10.22 6.89 -5.02
C THR A 35 -11.37 6.39 -5.88
N HIS A 36 -11.65 5.08 -5.84
CA HIS A 36 -12.57 4.44 -6.79
C HIS A 36 -13.95 4.14 -6.21
N SER A 37 -14.07 3.98 -4.89
CA SER A 37 -15.36 3.73 -4.24
C SER A 37 -15.75 4.86 -3.28
N SER A 38 -17.03 4.91 -2.92
CA SER A 38 -17.53 5.88 -1.92
C SER A 38 -17.09 5.56 -0.49
N VAL A 39 -16.30 4.50 -0.29
CA VAL A 39 -15.77 4.09 1.01
C VAL A 39 -14.53 4.91 1.31
N ASP A 40 -14.54 5.67 2.40
CA ASP A 40 -13.35 6.34 2.91
C ASP A 40 -12.39 5.31 3.54
N PHE A 41 -11.53 4.75 2.70
CA PHE A 41 -10.54 3.75 3.07
C PHE A 41 -9.15 4.25 2.74
N HIS A 42 -8.33 4.44 3.77
CA HIS A 42 -6.94 4.84 3.64
C HIS A 42 -6.12 4.15 4.71
N PHE A 43 -4.84 3.92 4.44
CA PHE A 43 -3.93 3.41 5.44
C PHE A 43 -2.49 3.78 5.10
N ARG A 44 -1.68 3.86 6.15
CA ARG A 44 -0.24 4.03 6.06
C ARG A 44 0.46 2.78 6.55
N ILE A 45 1.46 2.35 5.78
CA ILE A 45 2.36 1.26 6.15
C ILE A 45 3.82 1.70 6.11
N ARG A 46 4.65 0.95 6.81
CA ARG A 46 6.11 1.06 6.76
C ARG A 46 6.75 -0.32 6.85
N LEU A 47 7.94 -0.46 6.27
CA LEU A 47 8.77 -1.64 6.47
C LEU A 47 9.59 -1.47 7.76
N HIS A 48 9.44 -2.38 8.71
CA HIS A 48 10.20 -2.37 9.97
C HIS A 48 10.61 -3.79 10.35
N ASN A 49 11.91 -4.02 10.50
CA ASN A 49 12.48 -5.36 10.75
C ASN A 49 11.98 -6.41 9.75
N GLU A 50 12.07 -6.10 8.45
CA GLU A 50 11.67 -7.01 7.36
C GLU A 50 10.18 -7.39 7.36
N ARG A 51 9.34 -6.62 8.07
CA ARG A 51 7.89 -6.81 8.09
C ARG A 51 7.17 -5.51 7.81
N TRP A 52 6.19 -5.57 6.93
CA TRP A 52 5.26 -4.47 6.70
C TRP A 52 4.35 -4.30 7.92
N GLN A 53 4.23 -3.07 8.39
CA GLN A 53 3.46 -2.72 9.57
C GLN A 53 2.48 -1.60 9.27
N PHE A 54 1.27 -1.73 9.80
CA PHE A 54 0.32 -0.62 9.89
C PHE A 54 0.88 0.51 10.76
N VAL A 55 0.67 1.74 10.32
CA VAL A 55 1.02 2.96 11.08
C VAL A 55 -0.24 3.67 11.55
N ASP A 56 -1.12 4.02 10.61
CA ASP A 56 -2.39 4.72 10.83
C ASP A 56 -3.34 4.50 9.65
N GLY A 57 -4.63 4.84 9.79
CA GLY A 57 -5.63 4.67 8.73
C GLY A 57 -7.03 4.36 9.24
N SER A 58 -7.89 3.94 8.31
CA SER A 58 -9.25 3.48 8.59
C SER A 58 -9.24 2.22 9.48
N ASP A 59 -10.13 2.16 10.47
CA ASP A 59 -10.23 1.03 11.40
C ASP A 59 -10.68 -0.25 10.70
N GLY A 60 -9.91 -1.34 10.86
CA GLY A 60 -10.15 -2.61 10.19
C GLY A 60 -9.14 -3.70 10.54
N LEU A 61 -8.84 -3.89 11.84
CA LEU A 61 -7.74 -4.73 12.35
C LEU A 61 -7.64 -6.15 11.75
N SER A 62 -8.75 -6.79 11.36
CA SER A 62 -8.74 -8.14 10.77
C SER A 62 -8.58 -8.17 9.24
N LEU A 63 -8.80 -7.04 8.56
CA LEU A 63 -8.60 -6.87 7.11
C LEU A 63 -7.19 -6.37 6.80
N LEU A 64 -6.60 -5.64 7.74
CA LEU A 64 -5.36 -4.91 7.52
C LEU A 64 -4.17 -5.82 7.25
N ASP A 65 -3.98 -6.94 7.96
CA ASP A 65 -2.75 -7.74 7.79
C ASP A 65 -2.57 -8.31 6.37
N ASP A 66 -3.60 -8.92 5.78
CA ASP A 66 -3.55 -9.46 4.41
C ASP A 66 -3.36 -8.37 3.35
N ILE A 67 -4.04 -7.22 3.55
CA ILE A 67 -3.92 -6.04 2.67
C ILE A 67 -2.52 -5.44 2.78
N ILE A 68 -1.99 -5.30 3.99
CA ILE A 68 -0.65 -4.75 4.26
C ILE A 68 0.42 -5.64 3.64
N GLU A 69 0.30 -6.97 3.76
CA GLU A 69 1.23 -7.88 3.11
C GLU A 69 1.15 -7.78 1.59
N THR A 70 -0.07 -7.71 1.03
CA THR A 70 -0.29 -7.60 -0.42
C THR A 70 0.27 -6.30 -0.98
N VAL A 71 -0.03 -5.17 -0.36
CA VAL A 71 0.48 -3.85 -0.79
C VAL A 71 1.97 -3.73 -0.52
N GLY A 72 2.47 -4.27 0.59
CA GLY A 72 3.89 -4.35 0.90
C GLY A 72 4.68 -5.05 -0.19
N LYS A 73 4.21 -6.22 -0.66
CA LYS A 73 4.83 -6.93 -1.79
C LYS A 73 4.81 -6.12 -3.08
N GLN A 74 3.73 -5.40 -3.38
CA GLN A 74 3.68 -4.54 -4.57
C GLN A 74 4.67 -3.37 -4.47
N ILE A 75 4.89 -2.83 -3.27
CA ILE A 75 5.93 -1.83 -3.03
C ILE A 75 7.31 -2.46 -3.24
N GLU A 76 7.57 -3.62 -2.65
CA GLU A 76 8.80 -4.37 -2.87
C GLU A 76 9.04 -4.62 -4.36
N ASP A 77 8.06 -5.10 -5.10
CA ASP A 77 8.15 -5.30 -6.55
C ASP A 77 8.37 -3.98 -7.31
N HIS A 78 7.85 -2.85 -6.83
CA HIS A 78 8.13 -1.56 -7.46
C HIS A 78 9.58 -1.10 -7.24
N TYR A 79 10.17 -1.34 -6.07
CA TYR A 79 11.55 -0.94 -5.75
C TYR A 79 12.60 -1.98 -6.16
N LEU A 80 12.29 -3.27 -6.05
CA LEU A 80 13.16 -4.43 -6.34
C LEU A 80 12.93 -4.99 -7.74
N GLY A 81 11.72 -4.84 -8.29
CA GLY A 81 11.36 -5.16 -9.69
C GLY A 81 11.85 -4.13 -10.71
N ASN A 82 12.62 -3.13 -10.26
CA ASN A 82 13.70 -2.53 -11.03
C ASN A 82 15.06 -3.16 -10.60
N PRO A 83 15.33 -4.46 -10.84
CA PRO A 83 16.69 -4.82 -11.18
C PRO A 83 16.86 -4.17 -12.55
N SER A 84 17.34 -2.94 -12.49
CA SER A 84 18.09 -2.34 -13.57
C SER A 84 18.34 -3.28 -14.74
N GLU A 85 18.01 -2.81 -15.94
CA GLU A 85 18.91 -2.92 -17.07
C GLU A 85 20.33 -2.41 -16.66
N LEU A 86 21.00 -3.11 -15.74
CA LEU A 86 22.40 -2.95 -15.37
C LEU A 86 23.06 -4.32 -15.60
N ASP A 87 23.66 -4.37 -16.79
CA ASP A 87 24.65 -5.30 -17.35
C ASP A 87 24.22 -6.73 -17.71
#